data_AF-A0A7M2YXL8-F1
#
_entry.id   AF-A0A7M2YXL8-F1
#
_cell.length_a   1.000
_cell.length_b   1.000
_cell.length_c   1.000
_cell.angle_alpha   90.00
_cell.angle_beta   90.00
_cell.angle_gamma   90.00
#
_symmetry.space_group_name_H-M   'P 1'
#
loop_
_entity.id
_entity.type
_entity.pdbx_description
1 polymer ?
#
loop_
_entity_poly.entity_id
_entity_poly.type
_entity_poly.pdbx_seq_one_letter_code
_entity_poly.pdbx_strand_id
1 'polypeptide(L)'
;MASAPVAERGVVLEATRVERLAYTRCQAAEALGISTSTFNRRVFPFVEALEMDWGTHLIPVDELERFLAERRRAAGAAPRGPGRSGRKSNLPDEVMARIREERASGTSLAEIARGLNADRLQTSQGGRRWWPSTVRAVLTRTGAP
;
A
#
# COMPACT_ATOMS: atom_id res chain seq x y z
N MET A 1 6.41 50.99 -6.07
CA MET A 1 6.43 49.56 -6.45
C MET A 1 5.00 49.11 -6.67
N ALA A 2 4.53 49.11 -7.92
CA ALA A 2 3.18 48.68 -8.27
C ALA A 2 3.15 47.16 -8.44
N SER A 3 2.25 46.50 -7.70
CA SER A 3 2.02 45.06 -7.78
C SER A 3 1.42 44.72 -9.15
N ALA A 4 2.04 43.79 -9.89
CA ALA A 4 1.48 43.30 -11.14
C ALA A 4 0.15 42.56 -10.89
N PRO A 5 -0.88 42.75 -11.72
CA PRO A 5 -2.14 42.04 -11.56
C PRO A 5 -1.93 40.54 -11.82
N VAL A 6 -2.32 39.73 -10.85
CA VAL A 6 -2.45 38.27 -11.02
C VAL A 6 -3.51 38.05 -12.09
N ALA A 7 -3.11 37.56 -13.26
CA ALA A 7 -4.02 37.28 -14.36
C ALA A 7 -5.13 36.33 -13.87
N GLU A 8 -6.37 36.81 -13.85
CA GLU A 8 -7.55 35.99 -13.62
C GLU A 8 -7.56 34.86 -14.67
N ARG A 9 -7.50 33.62 -14.20
CA ARG A 9 -7.65 32.45 -15.07
C ARG A 9 -9.12 32.34 -15.47
N GLY A 10 -9.52 33.09 -16.49
CA GLY A 10 -10.82 32.95 -17.12
C GLY A 10 -10.99 31.54 -17.69
N VAL A 11 -12.13 30.92 -17.43
CA VAL A 11 -12.51 29.65 -18.09
C VAL A 11 -12.80 29.98 -19.55
N VAL A 12 -11.90 29.56 -20.45
CA VAL A 12 -11.98 29.91 -21.89
C VAL A 12 -12.97 29.01 -22.64
N LEU A 13 -13.19 27.77 -22.18
CA LEU A 13 -14.13 26.81 -22.76
C LEU A 13 -14.60 25.81 -21.69
N GLU A 14 -15.91 25.55 -21.60
CA GLU A 14 -16.46 24.41 -20.85
C GLU A 14 -16.41 23.15 -21.73
N ALA A 15 -15.67 22.14 -21.27
CA ALA A 15 -15.59 20.84 -21.92
C ALA A 15 -16.23 19.77 -21.04
N THR A 16 -17.10 18.94 -21.61
CA THR A 16 -17.80 17.86 -20.88
C THR A 16 -16.84 16.76 -20.42
N ARG A 17 -15.71 16.58 -21.12
CA ARG A 17 -14.65 15.63 -20.78
C ARG A 17 -13.31 16.16 -21.28
N VAL A 18 -12.31 16.14 -20.41
CA VAL A 18 -10.91 16.44 -20.76
C VAL A 18 -10.08 15.22 -20.42
N GLU A 19 -9.44 14.64 -21.42
CA GLU A 19 -8.53 13.51 -21.25
C GLU A 19 -7.09 13.95 -21.50
N ARG A 20 -6.19 13.53 -20.62
CA ARG A 20 -4.77 13.71 -20.87
C ARG A 20 -4.31 12.60 -21.81
N LEU A 21 -3.84 13.00 -22.99
CA LEU A 21 -3.28 12.08 -23.98
C LEU A 21 -1.76 11.91 -23.83
N ALA A 22 -1.08 12.97 -23.38
CA ALA A 22 0.36 12.93 -23.15
C ALA A 22 0.78 13.91 -22.05
N TYR A 23 1.96 13.65 -21.50
CA TYR A 23 2.65 14.50 -20.54
C TYR A 23 3.94 15.03 -21.13
N THR A 24 4.31 16.26 -20.79
CA THR A 24 5.69 16.70 -20.95
C THR A 24 6.61 15.97 -19.95
N ARG A 25 7.92 15.96 -20.20
CA ARG A 25 8.90 15.36 -19.25
C ARG A 25 8.78 15.90 -17.82
N CYS A 26 8.47 17.18 -17.65
CA CYS A 26 8.29 17.79 -16.33
C CYS A 26 7.02 17.25 -15.65
N GLN A 27 5.90 17.23 -16.37
CA GLN A 27 4.63 16.73 -15.84
C GLN A 27 4.68 15.22 -15.56
N ALA A 28 5.37 14.44 -16.40
CA ALA A 28 5.56 13.01 -16.16
C ALA A 28 6.42 12.75 -14.92
N ALA A 29 7.47 13.54 -14.71
CA ALA A 29 8.29 13.47 -13.50
C ALA A 29 7.47 13.79 -12.24
N GLU A 30 6.66 14.86 -12.30
CA GLU A 30 5.74 15.26 -11.24
C GLU A 30 4.72 14.17 -10.93
N ALA A 31 4.09 13.58 -11.95
CA ALA A 31 3.11 12.49 -11.80
C ALA A 31 3.71 11.24 -11.14
N LEU A 32 5.02 11.00 -11.35
CA LEU A 32 5.75 9.91 -10.72
C LEU A 32 6.35 10.28 -9.35
N GLY A 33 6.20 11.52 -8.89
CA GLY A 33 6.75 12.00 -7.62
C GLY A 33 8.29 12.07 -7.59
N ILE A 34 8.93 12.27 -8.75
CA ILE A 34 10.39 12.33 -8.88
C ILE A 34 10.83 13.64 -9.53
N SER A 35 12.10 14.02 -9.35
CA SER A 35 12.64 15.19 -10.04
C SER A 35 12.79 14.94 -11.55
N THR A 36 12.64 15.99 -12.36
CA THR A 36 12.81 15.93 -13.82
C THR A 36 14.17 15.34 -14.23
N SER A 37 15.22 15.62 -13.46
CA SER A 37 16.54 15.04 -13.68
C SER A 37 16.59 13.52 -13.41
N THR A 38 15.82 13.04 -12.42
CA THR A 38 15.70 11.60 -12.14
C THR A 38 14.87 10.92 -13.23
N PHE A 39 13.78 11.56 -13.67
CA PHE A 39 12.98 11.08 -14.78
C PHE A 39 13.83 10.92 -16.05
N ASN A 40 14.57 11.95 -16.45
CA ASN A 40 15.43 11.93 -17.63
C ASN A 40 16.48 10.81 -17.61
N ARG A 41 17.02 10.47 -16.42
CA ARG A 41 18.07 9.45 -16.29
C ARG A 41 17.54 8.03 -16.09
N ARG A 42 16.38 7.86 -15.43
CA ARG A 42 15.90 6.55 -14.96
C ARG A 42 14.62 6.06 -15.62
N VAL A 43 13.85 6.94 -16.25
CA VAL A 43 12.55 6.61 -16.84
C VAL A 43 12.56 6.90 -18.33
N PHE A 44 12.96 8.11 -18.72
CA PHE A 44 12.94 8.56 -20.11
C PHE A 44 13.62 7.59 -21.12
N PRO A 45 14.76 6.93 -20.82
CA PRO A 45 15.37 5.97 -21.75
C PRO A 45 14.55 4.69 -21.99
N PHE A 46 13.51 4.44 -21.20
CA PHE A 46 12.70 3.22 -21.23
C PHE A 46 11.25 3.47 -21.66
N VAL A 47 10.90 4.72 -21.98
CA VAL A 47 9.59 5.10 -22.48
C VAL A 47 9.69 5.69 -23.88
N GLU A 48 8.78 5.30 -24.75
CA GLU A 48 8.59 5.95 -26.04
C GLU A 48 8.12 7.40 -25.84
N ALA A 49 8.74 8.33 -26.57
CA ALA A 49 8.40 9.74 -26.53
C ALA A 49 8.27 10.28 -27.96
N LEU A 50 7.25 11.10 -28.16
CA LEU A 50 7.03 11.84 -29.39
C LEU A 50 7.81 13.15 -29.30
N GLU A 51 8.82 13.30 -30.15
CA GLU A 51 9.50 14.57 -30.34
C GLU A 51 8.67 15.46 -31.26
N MET A 52 8.22 16.59 -30.74
CA MET A 52 7.56 17.63 -31.54
C MET A 52 8.63 18.46 -32.25
N ASP A 53 8.28 19.01 -33.41
CA ASP A 53 9.13 19.90 -34.23
C ASP A 53 9.62 21.16 -33.48
N TRP A 54 8.95 21.54 -32.39
CA TRP A 54 9.37 22.60 -31.47
C TRP A 54 10.21 22.12 -30.26
N GLY A 55 10.81 20.93 -30.32
CA GLY A 55 11.77 20.40 -29.34
C GLY A 55 11.16 19.88 -28.02
N THR A 56 9.83 19.86 -27.93
CA THR A 56 9.14 19.29 -26.77
C THR A 56 8.97 17.79 -26.93
N HIS A 57 9.32 17.05 -25.89
CA HIS A 57 9.08 15.62 -25.82
C HIS A 57 7.77 15.37 -25.08
N LEU A 58 6.81 14.77 -25.79
CA LEU A 58 5.55 14.32 -25.24
C LEU A 58 5.63 12.83 -24.98
N ILE A 59 5.24 12.44 -23.77
CA ILE A 59 5.20 11.06 -23.33
C ILE A 59 3.73 10.67 -23.28
N PRO A 60 3.27 9.79 -24.19
CA PRO A 60 1.91 9.29 -24.17
C PRO A 60 1.53 8.67 -22.81
N VAL A 61 0.27 8.82 -22.39
CA VAL A 61 -0.18 8.34 -21.08
C VAL A 61 -0.14 6.81 -21.00
N ASP A 62 -0.57 6.14 -22.06
CA ASP A 62 -0.52 4.69 -22.22
C ASP A 62 0.90 4.13 -22.09
N GLU A 63 1.90 4.88 -22.56
CA GLU A 63 3.30 4.48 -22.45
C GLU A 63 3.82 4.56 -21.00
N LEU A 64 3.43 5.58 -20.25
CA LEU A 64 3.71 5.65 -18.81
C LEU A 64 3.00 4.54 -18.03
N GLU A 65 1.75 4.24 -18.40
CA GLU A 65 0.99 3.14 -17.81
C GLU A 65 1.65 1.78 -18.10
N ARG A 66 2.11 1.55 -19.33
CA ARG A 66 2.87 0.36 -19.73
C ARG A 66 4.12 0.21 -18.86
N PHE A 67 4.92 1.26 -18.75
CA PHE A 67 6.14 1.26 -17.92
C PHE A 67 5.84 0.92 -16.46
N LEU A 68 4.82 1.53 -15.86
CA LEU A 68 4.42 1.25 -14.48
C LEU A 68 3.89 -0.17 -14.30
N ALA A 69 3.12 -0.68 -15.26
CA ALA A 69 2.64 -2.05 -15.25
C ALA A 69 3.79 -3.06 -15.29
N GLU A 70 4.80 -2.83 -16.13
CA GLU A 70 6.01 -3.66 -16.19
C GLU A 70 6.80 -3.63 -14.89
N ARG A 71 7.01 -2.45 -14.30
CA ARG A 71 7.67 -2.32 -12.99
C ARG A 71 6.89 -3.05 -11.90
N ARG A 72 5.56 -2.97 -11.91
CA ARG A 72 4.68 -3.70 -10.98
C ARG A 72 4.81 -5.22 -11.16
N ARG A 73 4.79 -5.71 -12.41
CA ARG A 73 4.98 -7.15 -12.71
C ARG A 73 6.34 -7.63 -12.25
N ALA A 74 7.41 -6.89 -12.55
CA ALA A 74 8.77 -7.23 -12.11
C ALA A 74 8.89 -7.28 -10.57
N ALA A 75 8.28 -6.32 -9.86
CA ALA A 75 8.24 -6.31 -8.40
C ALA A 75 7.42 -7.46 -7.81
N GLY A 76 6.37 -7.91 -8.51
CA GLY A 76 5.57 -9.07 -8.12
C GLY A 76 6.20 -10.42 -8.46
N ALA A 77 7.01 -10.48 -9.53
CA ALA A 77 7.68 -11.69 -10.02
C ALA A 77 9.01 -11.95 -9.31
N ALA A 78 9.67 -10.91 -8.78
CA ALA A 78 10.75 -11.10 -7.82
C ALA A 78 10.20 -11.93 -6.65
N PRO A 79 10.86 -13.04 -6.25
CA PRO A 79 10.49 -13.73 -5.03
C PRO A 79 10.43 -12.67 -3.94
N ARG A 80 9.29 -12.52 -3.28
CA ARG A 80 9.24 -11.80 -2.02
C ARG A 80 10.17 -12.59 -1.09
N GLY A 81 11.45 -12.26 -1.09
CA GLY A 81 12.37 -12.67 -0.04
C GLY A 81 11.67 -12.36 1.29
N PRO A 82 11.87 -13.16 2.35
CA PRO A 82 11.03 -13.16 3.55
C PRO A 82 11.03 -11.78 4.23
N GLY A 83 10.19 -10.89 3.71
CA GLY A 83 10.13 -9.48 4.00
C GLY A 83 8.77 -9.22 4.56
N ARG A 84 8.65 -9.44 5.87
CA ARG A 84 7.70 -8.85 6.82
C ARG A 84 6.41 -8.25 6.22
N SER A 85 5.62 -9.06 5.51
CA SER A 85 4.17 -8.99 5.72
C SER A 85 3.99 -9.35 7.18
N GLY A 86 3.33 -8.51 7.99
CA GLY A 86 3.06 -8.81 9.40
C GLY A 86 2.67 -10.27 9.54
N ARG A 87 3.52 -11.06 10.21
CA ARG A 87 3.49 -12.53 10.15
C ARG A 87 2.09 -12.98 10.54
N LYS A 88 1.35 -13.59 9.59
CA LYS A 88 0.05 -14.19 9.88
C LYS A 88 0.28 -15.15 11.05
N SER A 89 -0.40 -14.89 12.17
CA SER A 89 -0.32 -15.73 13.36
C SER A 89 -0.83 -17.10 12.98
N ASN A 90 0.03 -18.12 13.00
CA ASN A 90 -0.32 -19.52 12.75
C ASN A 90 -1.06 -20.13 13.95
N LEU A 91 -2.01 -19.39 14.53
CA LEU A 91 -2.83 -19.91 15.61
C LEU A 91 -3.94 -20.77 14.98
N PRO A 92 -4.14 -22.02 15.42
CA PRO A 92 -5.24 -22.85 14.90
C PRO A 92 -6.59 -22.15 15.10
N ASP A 93 -7.47 -22.26 14.11
CA ASP A 93 -8.79 -21.62 14.12
C ASP A 93 -9.65 -22.08 15.32
N GLU A 94 -9.49 -23.34 15.74
CA GLU A 94 -10.14 -23.93 16.91
C GLU A 94 -9.78 -23.19 18.20
N VAL A 95 -8.51 -22.82 18.37
CA VAL A 95 -8.05 -22.07 19.55
C VAL A 95 -8.62 -20.66 19.54
N MET A 96 -8.75 -20.05 18.36
CA MET A 96 -9.39 -18.75 18.21
C MET A 96 -10.89 -18.79 18.50
N ALA A 97 -11.61 -19.81 18.03
CA ALA A 97 -13.03 -20.00 18.31
C ALA A 97 -13.28 -20.13 19.82
N ARG A 98 -12.51 -21.00 20.48
CA ARG A 98 -12.57 -21.21 21.92
C ARG A 98 -12.32 -19.93 22.73
N ILE A 99 -11.28 -19.15 22.38
CA ILE A 99 -10.99 -17.89 23.07
C ILE A 99 -12.16 -16.90 22.95
N ARG A 100 -12.84 -16.86 21.79
CA ARG A 100 -14.00 -15.99 21.59
C ARG A 100 -15.22 -16.47 22.38
N GLU A 101 -15.49 -17.77 22.39
CA GLU A 101 -16.60 -18.36 23.14
C GLU A 101 -16.44 -18.16 24.64
N GLU A 102 -15.26 -18.48 25.20
CA GLU A 102 -14.98 -18.27 26.62
C GLU A 102 -15.06 -16.78 27.01
N ARG A 103 -14.63 -15.87 26.11
CA ARG A 103 -14.77 -14.44 26.36
C ARG A 103 -16.23 -13.98 26.33
N ALA A 104 -17.02 -14.50 25.39
CA ALA A 104 -18.45 -14.20 25.28
C ALA A 104 -19.25 -14.74 26.47
N SER A 105 -18.83 -15.85 27.08
CA SER A 105 -19.42 -16.37 28.31
C SER A 105 -19.01 -15.60 29.58
N GLY A 106 -18.26 -14.51 29.45
CA GLY A 106 -17.86 -13.64 30.57
C GLY A 106 -16.61 -14.09 31.32
N THR A 107 -15.88 -15.09 30.81
CA THR A 107 -14.66 -15.59 31.46
C THR A 107 -13.54 -14.54 31.41
N SER A 108 -12.79 -14.43 32.50
CA SER A 108 -11.68 -13.47 32.58
C SER A 108 -10.51 -13.89 31.69
N LEU A 109 -9.74 -12.92 31.18
CA LEU A 109 -8.56 -13.21 30.34
C LEU A 109 -7.53 -14.11 31.05
N ALA A 110 -7.48 -14.04 32.39
CA ALA A 110 -6.58 -14.86 33.20
C ALA A 110 -7.06 -16.31 33.32
N GLU A 111 -8.36 -16.54 33.40
CA GLU A 111 -8.96 -17.88 33.39
C GLU A 111 -8.78 -18.54 32.02
N ILE A 112 -9.06 -17.82 30.94
CA ILE A 112 -8.86 -18.29 29.57
C ILE A 112 -7.39 -18.70 29.38
N ALA A 113 -6.43 -17.85 29.77
CA ALA A 113 -5.02 -18.18 29.69
C ALA A 113 -4.63 -19.41 30.53
N ARG A 114 -5.24 -19.61 31.70
CA ARG A 114 -5.01 -20.80 32.53
C ARG A 114 -5.56 -22.07 31.87
N GLY A 115 -6.76 -22.03 31.31
CA GLY A 115 -7.36 -23.16 30.59
C GLY A 115 -6.50 -23.58 29.40
N LEU A 116 -6.10 -22.62 28.56
CA LEU A 116 -5.24 -22.88 27.40
C LEU A 116 -3.86 -23.45 27.78
N ASN A 117 -3.32 -23.05 28.94
CA ASN A 117 -2.08 -23.63 29.48
C ASN A 117 -2.26 -25.04 30.03
N ALA A 118 -3.37 -25.32 30.70
CA ALA A 118 -3.70 -26.66 31.21
C ALA A 118 -3.80 -27.66 30.05
N ASP A 119 -4.41 -27.23 28.94
CA ASP A 119 -4.60 -28.02 27.73
C ASP A 119 -3.36 -28.07 26.82
N ARG A 120 -2.24 -27.48 27.28
CA ARG A 120 -0.93 -27.45 26.58
C ARG A 120 -1.00 -26.95 25.13
N LEU A 121 -1.93 -26.05 24.84
CA LEU A 121 -2.11 -25.51 23.49
C LEU A 121 -0.95 -24.58 23.14
N GLN A 122 -0.33 -24.80 21.98
CA GLN A 122 0.82 -24.01 21.54
C GLN A 122 0.40 -22.58 21.18
N THR A 123 1.13 -21.59 21.67
CA THR A 123 0.91 -20.19 21.29
C THR A 123 1.48 -19.92 19.90
N SER A 124 0.84 -19.04 19.12
CA SER A 124 1.27 -18.76 17.74
C SER A 124 2.71 -18.19 17.62
N GLN A 125 3.28 -17.63 18.68
CA GLN A 125 4.61 -17.00 18.66
C GLN A 125 5.68 -17.85 19.37
N GLY A 126 5.42 -19.13 19.65
CA GLY A 126 6.38 -19.99 20.36
C GLY A 126 6.62 -19.59 21.82
N GLY A 127 5.70 -18.81 22.40
CA GLY A 127 5.69 -18.53 23.83
C GLY A 127 5.41 -19.79 24.62
N ARG A 128 6.21 -20.03 25.67
CA ARG A 128 6.17 -21.23 26.54
C ARG A 128 4.85 -21.41 27.29
N ARG A 129 3.99 -20.38 27.34
CA ARG A 129 2.67 -20.38 27.97
C ARG A 129 1.81 -19.23 27.45
N TRP A 130 0.51 -19.38 27.57
CA TRP A 130 -0.50 -18.33 27.40
C TRP A 130 -0.45 -17.33 28.54
N TRP A 131 -0.40 -16.05 28.18
CA TRP A 131 -0.55 -14.93 29.11
C TRP A 131 -1.86 -14.19 28.82
N PRO A 132 -2.48 -13.54 29.82
CA PRO A 132 -3.69 -12.73 29.59
C PRO A 132 -3.52 -11.65 28.52
N SER A 133 -2.32 -11.07 28.41
CA SER A 133 -1.95 -10.10 27.37
C SER A 133 -1.93 -10.72 25.97
N THR A 134 -1.51 -11.98 25.85
CA THR A 134 -1.54 -12.74 24.59
C THR A 134 -2.98 -13.01 24.16
N VAL A 135 -3.87 -13.39 25.09
CA VAL A 135 -5.30 -13.58 24.82
C VAL A 135 -5.94 -12.27 24.34
N ARG A 136 -5.67 -11.15 25.02
CA ARG A 136 -6.13 -9.82 24.59
C ARG A 136 -5.65 -9.47 23.18
N ALA A 137 -4.38 -9.70 22.87
CA ALA A 137 -3.83 -9.41 21.54
C ALA A 137 -4.50 -10.24 20.42
N VAL A 138 -4.91 -11.48 20.73
CA VAL A 138 -5.67 -12.33 19.80
C VAL A 138 -7.07 -11.78 19.58
N LEU A 139 -7.77 -11.36 20.63
CA LEU A 139 -9.12 -10.76 20.53
C LEU A 139 -9.10 -9.43 19.75
N THR A 140 -8.17 -8.52 20.08
CA THR A 140 -8.03 -7.23 19.37
C THR A 140 -7.72 -7.40 17.88
N ARG A 141 -6.91 -8.40 17.52
CA ARG A 141 -6.58 -8.70 16.12
C ARG A 141 -7.77 -9.26 15.33
N THR A 142 -8.66 -10.00 16.01
CA THR A 142 -9.74 -10.73 15.37
C THR A 142 -11.05 -9.94 15.26
N GLY A 143 -11.06 -8.68 15.71
CA GLY A 143 -12.15 -7.74 15.46
C GLY A 143 -13.42 -7.97 16.29
N ALA A 144 -13.31 -8.58 17.47
CA ALA A 144 -14.41 -8.60 18.45
C ALA A 144 -14.16 -7.52 19.53
N PRO A 145 -15.22 -6.82 20.01
CA PRO A 145 -15.11 -5.91 21.14
C PRO A 145 -14.69 -6.60 22.45
#